data_AF-A0A9Q1A5L1-F1
#
_entry.id   AF-A0A9Q1A5L1-F1
#
_cell.length_a   1.000
_cell.length_b   1.000
_cell.length_c   1.000
_cell.angle_alpha   90.00
_cell.angle_beta   90.00
_cell.angle_gamma   90.00
#
_symmetry.space_group_name_H-M   'P 1'
#
loop_
_entity.id
_entity.type
_entity.pdbx_description
1 polymer ?
#
loop_
_entity_poly.entity_id
_entity_poly.type
_entity_poly.pdbx_seq_one_letter_code
_entity_poly.pdbx_strand_id
1 'polypeptide(L)'
;MGWIAEHVESIKSMKIRDTLSQLITLGMIVSTALIIWKALMCLTGSESPVVVVLSGSMEPGFKRGDILFLHMSEAPFRAGEIVVYNVEGKPIPIVHRVIEVHEQENSGKVDILTKGDANPAE
;
A
#
# COMPACT_ATOMS: atom_id res chain seq x y z
N MET A 1 -37.26 -47.05 -10.03
CA MET A 1 -36.26 -45.99 -10.27
C MET A 1 -36.54 -44.82 -9.33
N GLY A 2 -36.25 -44.94 -8.03
CA GLY A 2 -36.55 -43.89 -7.04
C GLY A 2 -35.45 -43.73 -5.98
N TRP A 3 -34.87 -44.86 -5.55
CA TRP A 3 -33.79 -44.88 -4.55
C TRP A 3 -32.53 -44.11 -4.98
N ILE A 4 -32.12 -44.19 -6.25
CA ILE A 4 -30.93 -43.49 -6.75
C ILE A 4 -31.19 -41.98 -6.87
N ALA A 5 -32.42 -41.56 -7.17
CA ALA A 5 -32.78 -40.15 -7.26
C ALA A 5 -32.80 -39.48 -5.88
N GLU A 6 -33.33 -40.14 -4.86
CA GLU A 6 -33.32 -39.65 -3.47
C GLU A 6 -31.90 -39.56 -2.89
N HIS A 7 -31.04 -40.54 -3.16
CA HIS A 7 -29.62 -40.47 -2.75
C HIS A 7 -28.87 -39.37 -3.48
N VAL A 8 -29.15 -39.14 -4.76
CA VAL A 8 -28.56 -38.04 -5.52
C VAL A 8 -29.05 -36.69 -5.00
N GLU A 9 -30.32 -36.52 -4.66
CA GLU A 9 -30.85 -35.28 -4.07
C GLU A 9 -30.36 -35.04 -2.62
N SER A 10 -30.23 -36.10 -1.83
CA SER A 10 -29.68 -36.03 -0.46
C SER A 10 -28.18 -35.71 -0.47
N ILE A 11 -27.40 -36.36 -1.33
CA ILE A 11 -25.96 -36.07 -1.51
C ILE A 11 -25.75 -34.69 -2.13
N LYS A 12 -26.60 -34.28 -3.08
CA LYS A 12 -26.55 -32.95 -3.69
C LYS A 12 -26.88 -31.86 -2.67
N SER A 13 -27.89 -32.04 -1.83
CA SER A 13 -28.29 -31.02 -0.84
C SER A 13 -27.32 -30.91 0.35
N MET A 14 -26.75 -32.02 0.84
CA MET A 14 -25.70 -31.98 1.88
C MET A 14 -24.40 -31.37 1.34
N LYS A 15 -23.92 -31.83 0.18
CA LYS A 15 -22.71 -31.25 -0.44
C LYS A 15 -22.91 -29.80 -0.83
N ILE A 16 -24.12 -29.38 -1.25
CA ILE A 16 -24.41 -27.98 -1.59
C ILE A 16 -24.30 -27.08 -0.37
N ARG A 17 -24.85 -27.49 0.78
CA ARG A 17 -24.72 -26.70 2.01
C ARG A 17 -23.26 -26.61 2.45
N ASP A 18 -22.53 -27.73 2.41
CA ASP A 18 -21.11 -27.75 2.81
C ASP A 18 -20.21 -26.97 1.85
N THR A 19 -20.40 -27.10 0.53
CA THR A 19 -19.67 -26.31 -0.48
C THR A 19 -20.02 -24.83 -0.41
N LEU A 20 -21.27 -24.48 -0.14
CA LEU A 20 -21.68 -23.10 0.09
C LEU A 20 -21.04 -22.54 1.36
N SER A 21 -21.03 -23.29 2.46
CA SER A 21 -20.36 -22.89 3.70
C SER A 21 -18.84 -22.75 3.52
N GLN A 22 -18.20 -23.62 2.75
CA GLN A 22 -16.78 -23.49 2.41
C GLN A 22 -16.52 -22.23 1.58
N LEU A 23 -17.37 -21.95 0.60
CA LEU A 23 -17.26 -20.76 -0.24
C LEU A 23 -17.48 -19.46 0.55
N ILE A 24 -18.45 -19.46 1.48
CA ILE A 24 -18.66 -18.35 2.41
C ILE A 24 -17.44 -18.18 3.31
N THR A 25 -16.88 -19.26 3.85
CA THR A 25 -15.68 -19.20 4.71
C THR A 25 -14.49 -18.62 3.95
N LEU A 26 -14.26 -19.10 2.72
CA LEU A 26 -13.24 -18.55 1.84
C LEU A 26 -13.49 -17.06 1.55
N GLY A 27 -14.73 -16.70 1.24
CA GLY A 27 -15.15 -15.31 1.04
C GLY A 27 -14.89 -14.42 2.26
N MET A 28 -15.12 -14.94 3.48
CA MET A 28 -14.82 -14.23 4.72
C MET A 28 -13.32 -14.06 4.95
N ILE A 29 -12.49 -15.05 4.63
CA ILE A 29 -11.03 -14.94 4.73
C ILE A 29 -10.51 -13.88 3.76
N VAL A 30 -10.98 -13.89 2.52
CA VAL A 30 -10.60 -12.88 1.53
C VAL A 30 -11.11 -11.49 1.93
N SER A 31 -12.34 -11.37 2.40
CA SER A 31 -12.91 -10.07 2.80
C SER A 31 -12.18 -9.49 4.02
N THR A 32 -11.84 -10.31 5.01
CA THR A 32 -11.07 -9.87 6.18
C THR A 32 -9.68 -9.37 5.78
N ALA A 33 -8.98 -10.06 4.87
CA ALA A 33 -7.71 -9.58 4.33
C ALA A 33 -7.85 -8.22 3.63
N LEU A 34 -8.89 -8.05 2.82
CA LEU A 34 -9.18 -6.78 2.13
C LEU A 34 -9.55 -5.66 3.10
N ILE A 35 -10.31 -5.96 4.16
CA ILE A 35 -10.68 -5.01 5.21
C ILE A 35 -9.43 -4.56 5.97
N ILE A 36 -8.52 -5.47 6.31
CA ILE A 36 -7.26 -5.12 6.97
C ILE A 36 -6.44 -4.16 6.09
N TRP A 37 -6.30 -4.46 4.80
CA TRP A 37 -5.60 -3.58 3.87
C TRP A 37 -6.26 -2.19 3.76
N LYS A 38 -7.59 -2.15 3.64
CA LYS A 38 -8.37 -0.90 3.58
C LYS A 38 -8.28 -0.11 4.89
N ALA A 39 -8.33 -0.77 6.03
CA ALA A 39 -8.15 -0.15 7.33
C ALA A 39 -6.77 0.48 7.46
N LEU A 40 -5.70 -0.21 7.01
CA LEU A 40 -4.35 0.36 6.99
C LEU A 40 -4.28 1.62 6.13
N MET A 41 -4.84 1.62 4.92
CA MET A 41 -4.91 2.82 4.07
C MET A 41 -5.65 3.98 4.76
N CYS A 42 -6.77 3.70 5.42
CA CYS A 42 -7.53 4.74 6.13
C CYS A 42 -6.77 5.29 7.35
N LEU A 43 -6.09 4.43 8.11
CA LEU A 43 -5.34 4.82 9.31
C LEU A 43 -4.08 5.62 8.97
N THR A 44 -3.36 5.24 7.93
CA THR A 44 -2.15 5.95 7.52
C THR A 44 -2.44 7.18 6.66
N GLY A 45 -3.64 7.29 6.09
CA GLY A 45 -3.98 8.34 5.13
C GLY A 45 -3.19 8.25 3.82
N SER A 46 -2.54 7.12 3.55
CA SER A 46 -1.75 6.86 2.34
C SER A 46 -2.45 5.83 1.46
N GLU A 47 -2.43 6.05 0.15
CA GLU A 47 -2.89 5.05 -0.84
C GLU A 47 -2.05 3.77 -0.82
N SER A 48 -0.80 3.87 -0.36
CA SER A 48 0.13 2.77 -0.24
C SER A 48 0.82 2.82 1.13
N PRO A 49 0.24 2.22 2.18
CA PRO A 49 0.80 2.26 3.54
C PRO A 49 2.14 1.51 3.65
N VAL A 50 2.42 0.59 2.71
CA VAL A 50 3.64 -0.22 2.69
C VAL A 50 4.22 -0.18 1.29
N VAL A 51 5.49 0.23 1.16
CA VAL A 51 6.23 0.22 -0.12
C VAL A 51 7.60 -0.42 0.08
N VAL A 52 8.20 -0.89 -1.02
CA VAL A 52 9.53 -1.52 -0.99
C VAL A 52 10.50 -0.68 -1.80
N VAL A 53 11.73 -0.54 -1.29
CA VAL A 53 12.80 0.19 -1.97
C VAL A 53 13.34 -0.64 -3.13
N LEU A 54 13.14 -0.14 -4.35
CA LEU A 54 13.54 -0.82 -5.59
C LEU A 54 14.94 -0.41 -6.08
N SER A 55 15.42 0.78 -5.71
CA SER A 55 16.67 1.36 -6.18
C SER A 55 17.63 1.65 -5.02
N GLY A 56 18.91 1.81 -5.33
CA GLY A 56 19.93 2.20 -4.34
C GLY A 56 20.10 3.73 -4.22
N SER A 57 19.15 4.53 -4.70
CA SER A 57 19.28 6.00 -4.72
C SER A 57 19.25 6.64 -3.33
N MET A 58 18.82 5.88 -2.33
CA MET A 58 18.74 6.30 -0.93
C MET A 58 19.86 5.69 -0.06
N GLU A 59 20.87 5.04 -0.66
CA GLU A 59 22.01 4.54 0.10
C GLU A 59 22.88 5.71 0.62
N PRO A 60 23.38 5.68 1.87
CA PRO A 60 23.36 4.56 2.82
C PRO A 60 22.11 4.45 3.71
N GLY A 61 21.16 5.40 3.63
CA GLY A 61 19.98 5.46 4.48
C GLY A 61 19.02 4.29 4.32
N PHE A 62 18.66 3.97 3.08
CA PHE A 62 17.84 2.80 2.73
C PHE A 62 18.52 1.96 1.67
N LYS A 63 18.41 0.64 1.82
CA LYS A 63 18.93 -0.35 0.90
C LYS A 63 17.81 -0.97 0.07
N ARG A 64 18.19 -1.51 -1.07
CA ARG A 64 17.26 -2.29 -1.91
C ARG A 64 16.65 -3.44 -1.12
N GLY A 65 15.34 -3.56 -1.16
CA GLY A 65 14.58 -4.56 -0.40
C GLY A 65 14.06 -4.09 0.95
N ASP A 66 14.45 -2.90 1.43
CA ASP A 66 13.88 -2.33 2.65
C ASP A 66 12.39 -2.04 2.48
N ILE A 67 11.61 -2.32 3.53
CA ILE A 67 10.18 -2.08 3.58
C ILE A 67 9.95 -0.76 4.31
N LEU A 68 9.28 0.18 3.65
CA LEU A 68 8.92 1.47 4.21
C LEU A 68 7.43 1.47 4.56
N PHE A 69 7.14 1.93 5.78
CA PHE A 69 5.78 2.22 6.22
C PHE A 69 5.51 3.70 6.02
N LEU A 70 4.49 4.02 5.23
CA LEU A 70 4.13 5.38 4.90
C LEU A 70 2.93 5.81 5.72
N HIS A 71 3.01 7.02 6.28
CA HIS A 71 1.86 7.73 6.82
C HIS A 71 1.84 9.14 6.24
N MET A 72 0.64 9.63 5.94
CA MET A 72 0.44 11.02 5.56
C MET A 72 0.41 11.85 6.83
N SER A 73 1.30 12.84 6.92
CA SER A 73 1.32 13.80 8.02
C SER A 73 0.58 15.07 7.60
N GLU A 74 -0.17 15.68 8.52
CA GLU A 74 -0.72 17.03 8.34
C GLU A 74 0.31 18.12 8.69
N ALA A 75 1.46 17.75 9.26
CA ALA A 75 2.52 18.70 9.60
C ALA A 75 3.21 19.23 8.33
N PRO A 76 3.68 20.49 8.33
CA PRO A 76 4.43 21.03 7.21
C PRO A 76 5.77 20.28 7.04
N PHE A 77 6.15 20.08 5.78
CA PHE A 77 7.39 19.40 5.42
C PHE A 77 8.62 20.14 5.95
N ARG A 78 9.64 19.38 6.37
CA ARG A 78 10.90 19.92 6.87
C ARG A 78 12.09 19.38 6.10
N ALA A 79 13.12 20.19 5.98
CA ALA A 79 14.42 19.73 5.46
C ALA A 79 14.92 18.54 6.28
N GLY A 80 15.36 17.49 5.59
CA GLY A 80 15.83 16.23 6.17
C GLY A 80 14.80 15.10 6.18
N GLU A 81 13.50 15.39 6.00
CA GLU A 81 12.45 14.36 5.95
C GLU A 81 12.54 13.51 4.69
N ILE A 82 12.12 12.25 4.78
CA ILE A 82 12.03 11.35 3.62
C ILE A 82 10.58 11.32 3.16
N VAL A 83 10.37 11.68 1.89
CA VAL A 83 9.05 11.77 1.29
C VAL A 83 8.94 10.78 0.13
N VAL A 84 7.73 10.26 -0.04
CA VAL A 84 7.37 9.37 -1.15
C VAL A 84 6.28 10.06 -1.96
N TYR A 85 6.52 10.22 -3.26
CA TYR A 85 5.59 10.90 -4.14
C TYR A 85 5.52 10.22 -5.52
N ASN A 86 4.36 10.37 -6.15
CA ASN A 86 4.12 9.90 -7.50
C ASN A 86 4.41 11.04 -8.49
N VAL A 87 5.05 10.72 -9.60
CA VAL A 87 5.32 11.68 -10.68
C VAL A 87 4.47 11.28 -11.89
N GLU A 88 3.79 12.25 -12.49
CA GLU A 88 3.03 12.02 -13.72
C GLU A 88 3.92 11.41 -14.80
N GLY A 89 3.46 10.31 -15.41
CA GLY A 89 4.22 9.56 -16.41
C GLY A 89 5.22 8.54 -15.85
N LYS A 90 5.38 8.42 -14.53
CA LYS A 90 6.16 7.35 -13.89
C LYS A 90 5.25 6.43 -13.07
N PRO A 91 5.18 5.13 -13.41
CA PRO A 91 4.31 4.18 -12.68
C PRO A 91 4.83 3.81 -11.30
N ILE A 92 6.09 4.15 -10.98
CA ILE A 92 6.76 3.77 -9.74
C ILE A 92 6.96 5.02 -8.88
N PRO A 93 6.55 5.00 -7.59
CA PRO A 93 6.77 6.12 -6.67
C PRO A 93 8.26 6.38 -6.44
N ILE A 94 8.61 7.63 -6.21
CA ILE A 94 9.98 8.06 -5.93
C ILE A 94 10.13 8.33 -4.43
N VAL A 95 11.20 7.80 -3.84
CA VAL A 95 11.58 8.03 -2.43
C VAL A 95 12.82 8.91 -2.42
N HIS A 96 12.73 10.11 -1.85
CA HIS A 96 13.85 11.05 -1.73
C HIS A 96 13.83 11.78 -0.38
N ARG A 97 14.97 12.36 -0.01
CA ARG A 97 15.09 13.27 1.13
C ARG A 97 14.79 14.70 0.70
N VAL A 98 14.01 15.41 1.50
CA VAL A 98 13.79 16.85 1.36
C VAL A 98 15.09 17.57 1.71
N ILE A 99 15.60 18.35 0.77
CA ILE A 99 16.80 19.18 0.96
C ILE A 99 16.41 20.61 1.33
N GLU A 100 15.39 21.13 0.67
CA GLU A 100 14.97 22.52 0.84
C GLU A 100 13.46 22.65 0.67
N VAL A 101 12.87 23.54 1.47
CA VAL A 101 11.44 23.85 1.43
C VAL A 101 11.34 25.35 1.18
N HIS A 102 10.71 25.71 0.06
CA HIS A 102 10.47 27.09 -0.34
C HIS A 102 9.00 27.41 -0.15
N GLU A 103 8.69 28.28 0.81
CA GLU A 103 7.35 28.82 0.98
C GLU A 103 7.22 30.08 0.12
N GLN A 104 6.33 30.07 -0.89
CA GLN A 104 6.04 31.27 -1.65
C GLN A 104 5.13 32.20 -0.85
N GLU A 105 5.70 33.30 -0.35
CA GLU A 105 5.01 34.31 0.50
C GLU A 105 3.71 34.87 -0.12
N ASN A 106 3.59 34.88 -1.45
CA ASN A 106 2.45 35.49 -2.15
C ASN A 106 1.37 34.52 -2.64
N SER A 107 1.63 33.21 -2.70
CA SER A 107 0.72 32.22 -3.30
C SER A 107 0.26 31.13 -2.33
N GLY A 108 0.89 31.04 -1.15
CA GLY A 108 0.65 29.96 -0.20
C GLY A 108 1.07 28.58 -0.72
N LYS A 109 1.81 28.52 -1.83
CA LYS A 109 2.36 27.28 -2.38
C LYS A 109 3.69 26.96 -1.69
N VAL A 110 3.88 25.68 -1.38
CA VAL A 110 5.11 25.14 -0.82
C VAL A 110 5.79 24.31 -1.90
N ASP A 111 6.93 24.80 -2.39
CA ASP A 111 7.77 24.08 -3.34
C ASP A 111 8.85 23.32 -2.57
N ILE A 112 9.00 22.03 -2.86
CA ILE A 112 9.89 21.13 -2.11
C ILE A 112 10.97 20.60 -3.06
N LEU A 113 12.23 20.83 -2.72
CA LEU A 113 13.36 20.24 -3.42
C LEU A 113 13.77 18.95 -2.74
N THR A 114 13.74 17.84 -3.49
CA THR A 114 14.09 16.51 -2.97
C THR A 114 15.26 15.91 -3.76
N LYS A 115 16.10 15.13 -3.07
CA LYS A 115 17.25 14.44 -3.65
C LYS A 115 17.44 13.06 -3.02
N GLY A 116 17.98 12.11 -3.79
CA GLY A 116 18.43 10.82 -3.25
C GLY A 116 19.73 10.98 -2.44
N ASP A 117 19.90 10.14 -1.42
CA ASP A 117 21.10 10.13 -0.56
C ASP A 117 22.34 9.59 -1.28
N ALA A 118 22.17 8.79 -2.34
CA ALA A 118 23.25 8.16 -3.09
C ALA A 118 23.91 9.11 -4.08
N ASN A 119 24.32 10.27 -3.57
CA ASN A 119 25.13 11.21 -4.30
C ASN A 119 26.29 11.61 -3.37
N PRO A 120 27.49 11.04 -3.52
CA PRO A 120 28.66 11.61 -2.88
C PRO A 120 28.75 13.06 -3.36
N ALA A 121 28.78 14.00 -2.42
CA ALA A 121 29.00 15.40 -2.74
C ALA A 121 30.32 15.52 -3.52
N GLU A 122 30.25 16.06 -4.73
CA GLU A 122 31.17 17.11 -5.14
C GLU A 122 30.52 18.44 -4.79
#